data_AF-A0A3D0VQX0-F1
#
_entry.id   AF-A0A3D0VQX0-F1
#
_cell.length_a   1.000
_cell.length_b   1.000
_cell.length_c   1.000
_cell.angle_alpha   90.00
_cell.angle_beta   90.00
_cell.angle_gamma   90.00
#
_symmetry.space_group_name_H-M   'P 1'
#
loop_
_entity.id
_entity.type
_entity.pdbx_description
1 polymer ?
#
loop_
_entity_poly.entity_id
_entity_poly.type
_entity_poly.pdbx_seq_one_letter_code
_entity_poly.pdbx_strand_id
1 'polypeptide(L)'
;MIKVNEYYDGAVKSMAVENKDGNFTVGVIEPGNYEFGTASIEIMTVVCGEIEAMLPGETEFKMYKPFESFRIEKDNKFKMRVSAPCSYRCQYI
;
A
#
# COMPACT_ATOMS: atom_id res chain seq x y z
N MET A 1 0.60 22.85 -1.69
CA MET A 1 0.80 22.07 -0.44
C MET A 1 0.65 20.61 -0.81
N ILE A 2 1.53 19.73 -0.32
CA ILE A 2 1.42 18.28 -0.59
C ILE A 2 0.22 17.74 0.19
N LYS A 3 -0.69 17.03 -0.48
CA LYS A 3 -1.83 16.39 0.19
C LYS A 3 -1.33 15.19 0.99
N VAL A 4 -1.53 15.21 2.30
CA VAL A 4 -1.21 14.11 3.21
C VAL A 4 -2.48 13.38 3.59
N ASN A 5 -2.48 12.06 3.48
CA ASN A 5 -3.53 11.19 4.00
C ASN A 5 -3.00 10.46 5.22
N GLU A 6 -3.86 10.27 6.22
CA GLU A 6 -3.53 9.62 7.48
C GLU A 6 -4.59 8.57 7.80
N TYR A 7 -4.14 7.39 8.18
CA TYR A 7 -4.98 6.25 8.53
C TYR A 7 -4.48 5.64 9.83
N TYR A 8 -5.36 4.88 10.51
CA TYR A 8 -4.99 4.10 11.70
C TYR A 8 -4.27 4.92 12.78
N ASP A 9 -4.83 6.08 13.15
CA ASP A 9 -4.26 6.98 14.16
C ASP A 9 -2.79 7.38 13.88
N GLY A 10 -2.47 7.52 12.59
CA GLY A 10 -1.13 7.93 12.16
C GLY A 10 -0.14 6.81 11.91
N ALA A 11 -0.52 5.56 12.18
CA ALA A 11 0.32 4.40 11.87
C ALA A 11 0.56 4.21 10.36
N VAL A 12 -0.28 4.81 9.51
CA VAL A 12 -0.08 4.84 8.06
C VAL A 12 -0.28 6.26 7.55
N LYS A 13 0.74 6.79 6.87
CA LYS A 13 0.69 8.13 6.27
C LYS A 13 1.15 8.08 4.82
N SER A 14 0.46 8.80 3.95
CA SER A 14 0.81 8.88 2.53
C SER A 14 0.72 10.29 1.98
N MET A 15 1.51 10.57 0.96
CA MET A 15 1.57 11.85 0.25
C MET A 15 1.17 11.64 -1.20
N ALA A 16 0.20 12.42 -1.68
CA ALA A 16 -0.26 12.34 -3.05
C ALA A 16 0.76 12.95 -4.03
N VAL A 17 0.95 12.28 -5.16
CA VAL A 17 1.79 12.71 -6.28
C VAL A 17 0.97 12.56 -7.56
N GLU A 18 0.84 13.63 -8.32
CA GLU A 18 0.19 13.65 -9.62
C GLU A 18 1.13 14.32 -10.62
N ASN A 19 1.44 13.63 -11.71
CA ASN A 19 2.30 14.14 -12.77
C ASN A 19 2.00 13.41 -14.09
N LYS A 20 2.83 13.65 -15.12
CA LYS A 20 2.68 13.01 -16.44
C LYS A 20 2.74 11.47 -16.42
N ASP A 21 3.28 10.88 -15.35
CA ASP A 21 3.43 9.43 -15.21
C ASP A 21 2.18 8.80 -14.54
N GLY A 22 1.26 9.62 -14.00
CA GLY A 22 -0.02 9.20 -13.44
C GLY A 22 -0.29 9.72 -12.03
N ASN A 23 -1.22 9.06 -11.34
CA ASN A 23 -1.62 9.34 -9.97
C ASN A 23 -1.04 8.31 -9.01
N PHE A 24 -0.38 8.79 -7.96
CA PHE A 24 0.31 7.94 -6.99
C PHE A 24 0.15 8.46 -5.58
N THR A 25 0.39 7.58 -4.62
CA THR A 25 0.80 7.96 -3.28
C THR A 25 2.14 7.33 -2.95
N VAL A 26 2.94 8.03 -2.16
CA VAL A 26 4.10 7.45 -1.47
C VAL A 26 3.85 7.54 0.03
N GLY A 27 4.10 6.46 0.75
CA GLY A 27 3.73 6.39 2.16
C GLY A 27 4.64 5.53 3.01
N VAL A 28 4.45 5.65 4.32
CA VAL A 28 5.11 4.86 5.35
C VAL A 28 4.06 4.17 6.22
N ILE A 29 4.41 2.97 6.68
CA ILE A 29 3.54 2.10 7.48
C ILE A 29 4.35 1.61 8.69
N GLU A 30 3.80 1.81 9.88
CA GLU A 30 4.32 1.24 11.13
C GLU A 30 3.99 -0.26 11.25
N PRO A 31 4.63 -1.00 12.19
CA PRO A 31 4.28 -2.39 12.43
C PRO A 31 2.83 -2.57 12.84
N GLY A 32 2.14 -3.53 12.23
CA GLY A 32 0.73 -3.77 12.49
C GLY A 32 0.04 -4.71 11.52
N ASN A 33 -1.26 -4.88 11.73
CA ASN A 33 -2.16 -5.60 10.83
C ASN A 33 -3.22 -4.61 10.33
N TYR A 34 -3.42 -4.55 9.02
CA TYR A 34 -4.27 -3.56 8.38
C TYR A 34 -5.20 -4.21 7.36
N GLU A 35 -6.36 -3.62 7.13
CA GLU A 35 -7.26 -3.96 6.01
C GLU A 35 -7.49 -2.70 5.17
N PHE A 36 -7.29 -2.82 3.86
CA PHE A 36 -7.51 -1.72 2.92
C PHE A 36 -8.55 -2.12 1.88
N GLY A 37 -9.26 -1.13 1.36
CA GLY A 37 -10.20 -1.28 0.26
C GLY A 37 -9.82 -0.39 -0.90
N THR A 38 -10.01 -0.86 -2.12
CA THR A 38 -9.63 -0.15 -3.34
C THR A 38 -10.84 0.53 -4.00
N ALA A 39 -10.66 1.77 -4.45
CA ALA A 39 -11.67 2.51 -5.22
C ALA A 39 -11.33 2.58 -6.72
N SER A 40 -10.09 2.23 -7.07
CA SER A 40 -9.57 2.06 -8.41
C SER A 40 -8.73 0.80 -8.46
N ILE A 41 -8.13 0.49 -9.60
CA ILE A 41 -7.10 -0.53 -9.63
C ILE A 41 -5.87 0.06 -8.95
N GLU A 42 -5.21 -0.73 -8.10
CA GLU A 42 -4.04 -0.29 -7.34
C GLU A 42 -2.85 -1.21 -7.61
N ILE A 43 -1.69 -0.62 -7.89
CA ILE A 43 -0.41 -1.33 -7.95
C ILE A 43 0.46 -0.80 -6.81
N MET A 44 0.64 -1.64 -5.80
CA MET A 44 1.51 -1.36 -4.67
C MET A 44 2.90 -1.89 -4.95
N THR A 45 3.91 -1.04 -4.79
CA THR A 45 5.34 -1.37 -4.86
C THR A 45 5.98 -1.09 -3.51
N VAL A 46 6.69 -2.06 -2.93
CA VAL A 46 7.48 -1.85 -1.72
C VAL A 46 8.71 -1.02 -2.07
N VAL A 47 9.00 0.03 -1.30
CA VAL A 47 10.17 0.90 -1.51
C VAL A 47 11.29 0.55 -0.54
N CYS A 48 10.96 0.34 0.73
CA CYS A 48 11.90 -0.05 1.79
C CYS A 48 11.18 -0.92 2.83
N GLY A 49 11.89 -1.86 3.44
CA GLY A 49 11.30 -2.84 4.36
C GLY A 49 10.61 -3.98 3.63
N GLU A 50 9.69 -4.66 4.32
CA GLU A 50 8.96 -5.82 3.80
C GLU A 50 7.48 -5.68 4.17
N ILE A 51 6.61 -6.09 3.25
CA ILE A 51 5.16 -6.09 3.43
C ILE A 51 4.65 -7.49 3.17
N GLU A 52 3.88 -8.04 4.09
CA GLU A 52 3.07 -9.22 3.84
C GLU A 52 1.67 -8.79 3.42
N ALA A 53 1.17 -9.27 2.28
CA ALA A 53 -0.17 -8.99 1.82
C ALA A 53 -0.93 -10.30 1.54
N MET A 54 -2.23 -10.29 1.83
CA MET A 54 -3.17 -11.37 1.47
C MET A 54 -4.22 -10.75 0.54
N LEU A 55 -4.18 -11.16 -0.73
CA LEU A 55 -5.01 -10.59 -1.78
C LEU A 55 -6.41 -11.21 -1.80
N PRO A 56 -7.39 -10.60 -2.48
CA PRO A 56 -8.73 -11.16 -2.60
C PRO A 56 -8.72 -12.60 -3.13
N GLY A 57 -9.37 -13.50 -2.41
CA GLY A 57 -9.44 -14.92 -2.76
C GLY A 57 -8.25 -15.77 -2.29
N GLU A 58 -7.20 -15.17 -1.72
CA GLU A 58 -6.08 -15.89 -1.11
C GLU A 58 -6.37 -16.22 0.37
N THR A 59 -5.78 -17.31 0.85
CA THR A 59 -5.90 -17.75 2.26
C THR A 59 -4.61 -17.59 3.05
N GLU A 60 -3.51 -17.22 2.38
CA GLU A 60 -2.18 -17.09 2.98
C GLU A 60 -1.61 -15.70 2.71
N PHE A 61 -0.75 -15.23 3.62
CA PHE A 61 0.01 -14.01 3.40
C PHE A 61 1.22 -14.30 2.51
N LYS A 62 1.44 -13.43 1.53
CA LYS A 62 2.64 -13.43 0.70
C LYS A 62 3.51 -12.24 1.06
N MET A 63 4.80 -12.49 1.25
CA MET A 63 5.80 -11.45 1.51
C MET A 63 6.25 -10.78 0.21
N TYR A 64 6.35 -9.46 0.24
CA TYR A 64 6.86 -8.59 -0.80
C TYR A 64 8.03 -7.78 -0.27
N LYS A 65 9.17 -7.86 -0.97
CA LYS A 65 10.45 -7.22 -0.64
C LYS A 65 10.64 -5.92 -1.45
N PRO A 66 11.67 -5.10 -1.16
CA PRO A 66 11.89 -3.86 -1.88
C PRO A 66 11.89 -4.05 -3.40
N PHE A 67 11.19 -3.16 -4.09
CA PHE A 67 10.95 -3.11 -5.53
C PHE A 67 10.03 -4.22 -6.08
N GLU A 68 9.55 -5.13 -5.25
CA GLU A 68 8.46 -6.05 -5.64
C GLU A 68 7.11 -5.32 -5.60
N SER A 69 6.18 -5.79 -6.43
CA SER A 69 4.86 -5.19 -6.55
C SER A 69 3.74 -6.23 -6.55
N PHE A 70 2.57 -5.79 -6.10
CA PHE A 70 1.32 -6.53 -6.24
C PHE A 70 0.20 -5.63 -6.74
N ARG A 71 -0.76 -6.25 -7.43
CA ARG A 71 -1.89 -5.59 -8.04
C ARG A 71 -3.16 -5.99 -7.32
N ILE A 72 -4.02 -5.02 -7.04
CA ILE A 72 -5.33 -5.20 -6.46
C ILE A 72 -6.35 -4.63 -7.44
N GLU A 73 -7.34 -5.42 -7.81
CA GLU A 73 -8.43 -4.95 -8.66
C GLU A 73 -9.33 -3.97 -7.91
N LYS A 74 -10.09 -3.15 -8.66
CA LYS A 74 -11.05 -2.20 -8.09
C LYS A 74 -12.13 -2.92 -7.26
N ASP A 75 -12.68 -2.22 -6.26
CA ASP A 75 -13.80 -2.65 -5.42
C ASP A 75 -13.48 -3.94 -4.63
N ASN A 76 -12.21 -4.12 -4.28
CA ASN A 76 -11.72 -5.25 -3.50
C ASN A 76 -11.16 -4.81 -2.16
N LYS A 77 -11.01 -5.79 -1.26
CA LYS A 77 -10.33 -5.62 0.02
C LYS A 77 -9.16 -6.57 0.13
N PHE A 78 -8.09 -6.12 0.76
CA PHE A 78 -6.91 -6.93 1.02
C PHE A 78 -6.39 -6.64 2.41
N LYS A 79 -5.66 -7.62 2.97
CA LYS A 79 -5.04 -7.50 4.29
C LYS A 79 -3.55 -7.30 4.14
N MET A 80 -2.98 -6.50 5.02
CA MET A 80 -1.54 -6.28 5.10
C MET A 80 -1.03 -6.53 6.51
N ARG A 81 0.19 -7.06 6.60
CA ARG A 81 0.98 -7.19 7.81
C ARG A 81 2.35 -6.60 7.61
N VAL A 82 2.80 -5.87 8.62
CA VAL A 82 4.10 -5.21 8.63
C VAL A 82 4.75 -5.50 9.98
N SER A 83 5.97 -6.04 9.96
CA SER A 83 6.72 -6.44 11.17
C SER A 83 7.70 -5.36 11.64
N ALA A 84 8.12 -4.46 10.75
CA ALA A 84 9.01 -3.34 10.99
C ALA A 84 8.61 -2.16 10.09
N PRO A 85 8.88 -0.89 10.46
CA PRO A 85 8.50 0.25 9.64
C PRO A 85 8.95 0.11 8.19
N CYS A 86 8.03 0.30 7.25
CA CYS A 86 8.29 0.14 5.82
C CYS A 86 7.72 1.31 5.01
N SER A 87 8.19 1.46 3.77
CA SER A 87 7.65 2.45 2.83
C SER A 87 7.19 1.82 1.53
N TYR A 88 6.21 2.46 0.90
CA TYR A 88 5.59 1.99 -0.33
C TYR A 88 5.29 3.13 -1.29
N ARG A 89 5.10 2.75 -2.56
CA ARG A 89 4.46 3.57 -3.58
C ARG A 89 3.22 2.84 -4.07
N CYS A 90 2.08 3.51 -4.12
CA CYS A 90 0.86 2.99 -4.70
C CYS A 90 0.51 3.79 -5.96
N GLN A 91 0.33 3.12 -7.09
CA GLN A 91 -0.16 3.69 -8.33
C GLN A 91 -1.65 3.41 -8.49
N TYR A 92 -2.42 4.41 -8.88
CA TYR A 92 -3.85 4.30 -9.15
C TYR A 92 -4.10 4.28 -10.66
N ILE A 93 -4.85 3.27 -11.13
CA ILE A 93 -5.21 3.05 -12.55
C ILE A 93 -6.73 3.07 -12.70
#